data_AF-A0A349ERF1-F1
#
_entry.id   AF-A0A349ERF1-F1
#
_cell.length_a   1.000
_cell.length_b   1.000
_cell.length_c   1.000
_cell.angle_alpha   90.00
_cell.angle_beta   90.00
_cell.angle_gamma   90.00
#
_symmetry.space_group_name_H-M   'P 1'
#
loop_
_entity.id
_entity.type
_entity.pdbx_description
1 polymer ?
#
loop_
_entity_poly.entity_id
_entity_poly.type
_entity_poly.pdbx_seq_one_letter_code
_entity_poly.pdbx_strand_id
1 'polypeptide(L)' 'VLYKCTQEYSPDHERGIIWNDPEIGIQWQNSAPMLSPKDKELPFLREADMNFSYSG' A
#
# COMPACT_ATOMS: atom_id res chain seq x y z
N VAL A 1 -1.45 -13.68 13.10
CA VAL A 1 -0.86 -14.04 11.80
C VAL A 1 0.64 -14.14 11.99
N LEU A 2 1.31 -15.15 11.42
CA LEU A 2 2.76 -15.31 11.47
C LEU A 2 3.31 -15.29 10.04
N TYR A 3 4.40 -14.55 9.81
CA TYR A 3 5.06 -14.45 8.51
C TYR A 3 6.58 -14.58 8.67
N LYS A 4 7.25 -15.12 7.65
CA LYS A 4 8.71 -15.19 7.56
C LYS A 4 9.17 -14.27 6.45
N CYS A 5 10.04 -13.32 6.77
CA CYS A 5 10.62 -12.39 5.80
C CYS A 5 12.04 -12.82 5.42
N THR A 6 12.51 -12.34 4.26
CA THR A 6 13.91 -12.48 3.83
C THR A 6 14.82 -11.46 4.50
N GLN A 7 14.26 -10.34 4.96
CA GLN A 7 14.97 -9.24 5.61
C GLN A 7 14.18 -8.69 6.79
N GLU A 8 14.87 -7.94 7.65
CA GLU A 8 14.27 -7.19 8.76
C GLU A 8 13.43 -6.02 8.24
N TYR A 9 12.49 -5.57 9.07
CA TYR A 9 11.61 -4.45 8.75
C TYR A 9 12.38 -3.12 8.77
N SER A 10 12.19 -2.30 7.72
CA SER A 10 12.75 -0.95 7.60
C SER A 10 11.65 0.04 7.22
N PRO A 11 11.25 0.97 8.12
CA PRO A 11 10.21 1.96 7.84
C PRO A 11 10.48 2.81 6.59
N ASP A 12 11.76 3.15 6.35
CA ASP A 12 12.18 4.02 5.25
C ASP A 12 11.97 3.38 3.86
N HIS A 13 11.93 2.06 3.81
CA HIS A 13 11.72 1.27 2.59
C HIS A 13 10.28 0.78 2.46
N GLU A 14 9.42 1.08 3.44
CA GLU A 14 8.01 0.76 3.33
C GLU A 14 7.33 1.76 2.38
N ARG A 15 6.45 1.25 1.53
CA ARG A 15 5.60 2.02 0.63
C ARG A 15 4.19 1.46 0.70
N GLY A 16 3.21 2.28 0.37
CA GLY A 16 1.81 1.89 0.37
C GLY A 16 0.99 2.77 -0.56
N ILE A 17 -0.22 2.30 -0.85
CA ILE A 17 -1.21 3.00 -1.66
C ILE A 17 -2.49 3.06 -0.84
N ILE A 18 -3.29 4.10 -1.05
CA ILE A 18 -4.57 4.26 -0.39
C ILE A 18 -5.49 3.06 -0.66
N TRP A 19 -6.13 2.57 0.40
CA TRP A 19 -6.92 1.35 0.38
C TRP A 19 -8.12 1.40 -0.58
N ASN A 20 -8.69 2.59 -0.80
CA ASN A 20 -9.89 2.84 -1.62
C ASN A 20 -9.55 3.54 -2.95
N ASP A 21 -8.37 3.28 -3.50
CA ASP A 21 -8.01 3.80 -4.80
C ASP A 21 -9.01 3.33 -5.89
N PRO A 22 -9.68 4.25 -6.61
CA PRO A 22 -10.67 3.92 -7.62
C PRO A 22 -10.07 3.29 -8.87
N GLU A 23 -8.78 3.48 -9.15
CA GLU A 23 -8.08 2.90 -10.29
C GLU A 23 -7.68 1.45 -10.03
N ILE A 24 -7.37 1.11 -8.77
CA ILE A 24 -7.20 -0.30 -8.37
C ILE A 24 -8.58 -0.99 -8.39
N GLY A 25 -9.63 -0.29 -7.96
CA GLY A 25 -11.02 -0.75 -8.14
C GLY A 25 -11.42 -1.93 -7.25
N ILE A 26 -10.78 -2.10 -6.09
CA ILE A 26 -11.07 -3.21 -5.17
C ILE A 26 -12.47 -3.06 -4.58
N GLN A 27 -13.31 -4.09 -4.78
CA GLN A 27 -14.66 -4.15 -4.23
C GLN A 27 -14.63 -4.67 -2.79
N TRP A 28 -14.28 -3.79 -1.85
CA TRP A 28 -14.34 -4.11 -0.42
C TRP A 28 -15.79 -4.27 0.04
N GLN A 29 -16.12 -5.39 0.69
CA GLN A 29 -17.47 -5.64 1.22
C GLN A 29 -17.80 -4.76 2.44
N ASN A 30 -16.79 -4.18 3.09
CA ASN A 30 -16.96 -3.31 4.26
C ASN A 30 -16.83 -1.84 3.85
N SER A 31 -17.90 -1.07 4.05
CA SER A 31 -17.97 0.35 3.73
C SER A 31 -17.25 1.25 4.75
N ALA A 32 -16.92 0.75 5.95
CA ALA A 32 -16.29 1.51 7.02
C ALA A 32 -15.14 0.72 7.70
N PRO A 33 -14.01 0.52 7.02
CA PRO A 33 -12.87 -0.19 7.60
C PRO A 33 -12.25 0.62 8.74
N MET A 34 -11.82 -0.07 9.80
CA MET A 34 -10.95 0.51 10.83
C MET A 34 -9.53 0.54 10.29
N LEU A 35 -9.08 1.73 9.90
CA LEU A 35 -7.76 1.96 9.32
C LEU A 35 -6.81 2.59 10.34
N SER A 36 -5.54 2.24 10.22
CA SER A 36 -4.48 2.95 10.93
C SER A 36 -4.39 4.41 10.44
N PRO A 37 -3.82 5.35 11.22
CA PRO A 37 -3.58 6.71 10.74
C PRO A 37 -2.72 6.74 9.46
N LYS A 38 -1.73 5.86 9.38
CA LYS A 38 -0.82 5.75 8.23
C LYS A 38 -1.57 5.39 6.95
N ASP A 39 -2.41 4.35 7.00
CA ASP A 39 -3.10 3.85 5.80
C ASP A 39 -4.17 4.82 5.27
N LYS A 40 -4.62 5.76 6.10
CA LYS A 40 -5.53 6.85 5.71
C LYS A 40 -4.84 7.94 4.91
N GLU A 41 -3.52 8.07 5.04
CA GLU A 41 -2.71 9.15 4.47
C GLU A 41 -1.82 8.68 3.31
N LEU A 42 -1.93 7.41 2.89
CA LEU A 42 -1.21 6.88 1.74
C LEU A 42 -1.67 7.56 0.43
N PRO A 43 -0.77 7.71 -0.56
CA PRO A 43 -1.10 8.33 -1.84
C PRO A 43 -1.98 7.43 -2.72
N PHE A 44 -2.62 8.00 -3.74
CA PHE A 44 -3.20 7.22 -4.82
C PHE A 44 -2.11 6.51 -5.63
N LEU A 45 -2.45 5.44 -6.33
CA LEU A 45 -1.53 4.65 -7.16
C LEU A 45 -0.78 5.54 -8.16
N ARG A 46 -1.46 6.52 -8.75
CA ARG A 46 -0.84 7.47 -9.71
C ARG A 46 0.21 8.37 -9.10
N GLU A 47 0.12 8.62 -7.80
CA GLU A 47 1.00 9.51 -7.06
C GLU A 47 2.07 8.74 -6.29
N ALA A 48 1.98 7.42 -6.29
CA ALA A 48 2.94 6.55 -5.62
C ALA A 48 4.33 6.70 -6.26
N ASP A 49 5.35 6.60 -5.41
CA ASP A 49 6.75 6.61 -5.81
C ASP A 49 7.05 5.41 -6.73
N MET A 50 7.26 5.69 -8.02
CA MET A 50 7.56 4.68 -9.05
C MET A 50 9.04 4.68 -9.37
N ASN A 51 9.83 4.07 -8.47
CA ASN A 51 11.29 3.99 -8.55
C ASN A 51 11.79 2.68 -9.19
N PHE A 52 10.87 1.84 -9.65
CA PHE A 52 11.20 0.59 -10.35
C PHE A 52 11.11 0.77 -11.87
N SER A 53 12.18 0.42 -12.57
CA SER A 53 12.18 0.34 -14.03
C SER A 53 12.50 -1.09 -14.45
N TYR A 54 11.65 -1.67 -15.29
CA TYR A 54 11.90 -2.97 -15.90
C TYR A 54 12.40 -2.76 -17.32
N SER A 55 13.67 -3.09 -17.54
CA SER A 55 14.23 -3.28 -18.88
C SER A 55 14.42 -4.78 -19.04
N GLY A 56 13.64 -5.37 -19.94
CA GLY A 56 13.63 -6.82 -20.18
C GLY A 56 14.99 -7.37 -20.63
#